data_AF-A0A662HBH7-F1
#
_entry.id   AF-A0A662HBH7-F1
#
_cell.length_a   1.000
_cell.length_b   1.000
_cell.length_c   1.000
_cell.angle_alpha   90.00
_cell.angle_beta   90.00
_cell.angle_gamma   90.00
#
_symmetry.space_group_name_H-M   'P 1'
#
loop_
_entity.id
_entity.type
_entity.pdbx_description
1 polymer ?
#
loop_
_entity_poly.entity_id
_entity_poly.type
_entity_poly.pdbx_seq_one_letter_code
_entity_poly.pdbx_strand_id
1 'polypeptide(L)'
;MRGPMSGGRSGWLRVNLPAPITQTIDRLKKERGEPRWRVIARALLTYAAIQDDLDRRLYYVNKLLTGWTYVKVYISLRGQKRVTDEEVNHQIKRFKKTLMQIQDRLHIRTIHLIPLLDSLAKGANGRKIAEINDEIREIIKALLVAEVGGES
;
A
#
# COMPACT_ATOMS: atom_id res chain seq x y z
N MET A 1 -60.46 -7.24 -15.88
CA MET A 1 -59.60 -6.44 -14.96
C MET A 1 -58.17 -6.94 -15.07
N ARG A 2 -57.26 -6.15 -15.64
CA ARG A 2 -55.81 -6.43 -15.61
C ARG A 2 -55.18 -5.37 -14.69
N GLY A 3 -54.61 -5.81 -13.58
CA GLY A 3 -53.82 -4.95 -12.69
C GLY A 3 -52.48 -4.57 -13.35
N PRO A 4 -51.81 -3.51 -12.87
CA PRO A 4 -50.53 -3.08 -13.43
C PRO A 4 -49.44 -4.06 -12.97
N MET A 5 -48.78 -4.72 -13.91
CA MET A 5 -47.52 -5.42 -13.63
C MET A 5 -46.45 -4.37 -13.33
N SER A 6 -45.97 -4.32 -12.10
CA SER A 6 -44.80 -3.57 -11.69
C SER A 6 -43.56 -4.08 -12.43
N GLY A 7 -43.10 -3.32 -13.42
CA GLY A 7 -41.85 -3.58 -14.12
C GLY A 7 -40.65 -3.21 -13.25
N GLY A 8 -40.05 -4.21 -12.60
CA GLY A 8 -38.77 -4.05 -11.92
C GLY A 8 -37.70 -3.63 -12.92
N ARG A 9 -37.10 -2.45 -12.73
CA ARG A 9 -35.97 -1.96 -13.52
C ARG A 9 -34.70 -2.75 -13.15
N SER A 10 -34.56 -3.98 -13.64
CA SER A 10 -33.22 -4.57 -13.85
C SER A 10 -32.63 -3.98 -15.14
N GLY A 11 -32.43 -2.66 -15.14
CA GLY A 11 -31.98 -1.93 -16.31
C GLY A 11 -30.49 -2.12 -16.48
N TRP A 12 -30.08 -2.83 -17.53
CA TRP A 12 -28.70 -2.78 -18.02
C TRP A 12 -28.30 -1.32 -18.21
N LEU A 13 -27.26 -0.87 -17.50
CA LEU A 13 -26.70 0.47 -17.65
C LEU A 13 -25.93 0.53 -18.96
N ARG A 14 -26.39 1.37 -19.89
CA ARG A 14 -25.70 1.62 -21.15
C ARG A 14 -24.61 2.68 -20.92
N VAL A 15 -23.35 2.30 -21.15
CA VAL A 15 -22.21 3.22 -21.09
C VAL A 15 -21.80 3.58 -22.52
N ASN A 16 -21.80 4.87 -22.84
CA ASN A 16 -21.29 5.36 -24.12
C ASN A 16 -19.78 5.64 -23.97
N LEU A 17 -18.97 4.98 -24.78
CA LEU A 17 -17.52 5.15 -24.77
C LEU A 17 -17.08 6.01 -25.96
N PRO A 18 -16.08 6.91 -25.79
CA PRO A 18 -15.48 7.62 -26.90
C PRO A 18 -14.95 6.67 -27.99
N ALA A 19 -14.99 7.12 -29.25
CA ALA A 19 -14.55 6.33 -30.40
C ALA A 19 -13.11 5.77 -30.27
N PRO A 20 -12.11 6.52 -29.75
CA PRO A 20 -10.74 5.99 -29.56
C PRO A 20 -10.68 4.81 -28.58
N ILE A 21 -11.50 4.84 -27.53
CA ILE A 21 -11.57 3.75 -26.54
C ILE A 21 -12.22 2.52 -27.19
N THR A 22 -13.28 2.71 -27.97
CA THR A 22 -13.96 1.63 -28.69
C THR A 22 -13.03 0.95 -29.70
N GLN A 23 -12.26 1.72 -30.46
CA GLN A 23 -11.24 1.20 -31.39
C GLN A 23 -10.16 0.40 -30.67
N THR A 24 -9.72 0.86 -29.50
CA THR A 24 -8.73 0.15 -28.67
C THR A 24 -9.29 -1.18 -28.16
N ILE A 25 -10.54 -1.20 -27.69
CA ILE A 25 -11.22 -2.44 -27.27
C ILE A 25 -11.33 -3.42 -28.45
N ASP A 26 -11.67 -2.92 -29.64
CA ASP A 26 -11.79 -3.75 -30.84
C ASP A 26 -10.46 -4.31 -31.34
N ARG A 27 -9.38 -3.54 -31.21
CA ARG A 27 -8.02 -4.03 -31.49
C ARG A 27 -7.64 -5.15 -30.52
N LEU A 28 -7.79 -4.92 -29.22
CA LEU A 28 -7.47 -5.90 -28.18
C LEU A 28 -8.33 -7.17 -28.27
N LYS A 29 -9.62 -7.02 -28.64
CA LYS A 29 -10.54 -8.12 -28.94
C LYS A 29 -9.96 -9.05 -30.02
N LYS A 30 -9.44 -8.49 -31.11
CA LYS A 30 -8.85 -9.24 -32.22
C LYS A 30 -7.51 -9.87 -31.84
N GLU A 31 -6.63 -9.11 -31.20
CA GLU A 31 -5.29 -9.58 -30.78
C GLU A 31 -5.38 -10.77 -29.81
N ARG A 32 -6.38 -10.78 -28.92
CA ARG A 32 -6.50 -11.78 -27.84
C ARG A 32 -7.53 -12.86 -28.10
N GLY A 33 -8.33 -12.76 -29.17
CA GLY A 33 -9.40 -13.72 -29.45
C GLY A 33 -10.53 -13.72 -28.40
N GLU A 34 -10.77 -12.58 -27.73
CA GLU A 34 -11.75 -12.47 -26.64
C GLU A 34 -12.95 -11.60 -27.02
N PRO A 35 -14.16 -11.82 -26.47
CA PRO A 35 -15.29 -10.93 -26.70
C PRO A 35 -15.10 -9.55 -26.01
N ARG A 36 -15.70 -8.49 -26.57
CA ARG A 36 -15.55 -7.09 -26.10
C ARG A 36 -15.78 -6.94 -24.60
N TRP A 37 -16.82 -7.56 -24.06
CA TRP A 37 -17.16 -7.46 -22.64
C TRP A 37 -16.04 -8.01 -21.73
N ARG A 38 -15.30 -9.03 -22.19
CA ARG A 38 -14.21 -9.64 -21.41
C ARG A 38 -12.97 -8.74 -21.39
N VAL A 39 -12.68 -8.07 -22.51
CA VAL A 39 -11.64 -7.02 -22.59
C VAL A 39 -11.96 -5.87 -21.64
N ILE A 40 -13.21 -5.41 -21.64
CA ILE A 40 -13.68 -4.33 -20.76
C ILE A 40 -13.62 -4.75 -19.29
N ALA A 41 -14.18 -5.92 -18.95
CA ALA A 41 -14.16 -6.44 -17.59
C ALA A 41 -12.74 -6.59 -17.05
N ARG A 42 -11.81 -7.10 -17.87
CA ARG A 42 -10.40 -7.19 -17.50
C ARG A 42 -9.80 -5.82 -17.23
N ALA A 43 -10.02 -4.84 -18.11
CA ALA A 43 -9.51 -3.48 -17.91
C ALA A 43 -10.05 -2.83 -16.62
N LEU A 44 -11.33 -3.04 -16.31
CA LEU A 44 -11.95 -2.56 -15.06
C LEU A 44 -11.33 -3.25 -13.84
N LEU A 45 -11.15 -4.58 -13.88
CA LEU A 45 -10.53 -5.34 -12.79
C LEU A 45 -9.06 -4.95 -12.60
N THR A 46 -8.31 -4.74 -13.68
CA THR A 46 -6.93 -4.26 -13.62
C THR A 46 -6.85 -2.86 -13.01
N TYR A 47 -7.73 -1.94 -13.43
CA TYR A 47 -7.75 -0.59 -12.86
C TYR A 47 -8.17 -0.59 -11.38
N ALA A 48 -9.18 -1.37 -11.01
CA ALA A 48 -9.61 -1.53 -9.63
C ALA A 48 -8.50 -2.12 -8.75
N ALA A 49 -7.77 -3.14 -9.25
CA ALA A 49 -6.61 -3.70 -8.55
C ALA A 49 -5.50 -2.65 -8.37
N ILE A 50 -5.20 -1.85 -9.39
CA ILE A 50 -4.23 -0.75 -9.29
C ILE A 50 -4.66 0.28 -8.24
N GLN A 51 -5.95 0.61 -8.17
CA GLN A 51 -6.49 1.54 -7.16
C GLN A 51 -6.39 0.95 -5.75
N ASP A 52 -6.82 -0.29 -5.54
CA ASP A 52 -6.70 -1.00 -4.26
C ASP A 52 -5.23 -1.13 -3.80
N ASP A 53 -4.31 -1.35 -4.74
CA ASP A 53 -2.88 -1.43 -4.45
C ASP A 53 -2.24 -0.07 -4.20
N LEU A 54 -2.70 1.00 -4.86
CA LEU A 54 -2.32 2.37 -4.51
C LEU A 54 -2.77 2.72 -3.09
N ASP A 55 -4.02 2.42 -2.73
CA ASP A 55 -4.55 2.63 -1.39
C ASP A 55 -3.78 1.82 -0.35
N ARG A 56 -3.39 0.58 -0.69
CA ARG A 56 -2.56 -0.28 0.16
C ARG A 56 -1.14 0.28 0.36
N ARG A 57 -0.49 0.79 -0.69
CA ARG A 57 0.85 1.41 -0.60
C ARG A 57 0.82 2.66 0.26
N LEU A 58 -0.16 3.55 0.04
CA LEU A 58 -0.37 4.74 0.86
C LEU A 58 -0.66 4.38 2.33
N TYR A 59 -1.44 3.33 2.57
CA TYR A 59 -1.66 2.80 3.91
C TYR A 59 -0.37 2.37 4.61
N TYR A 60 0.54 1.67 3.92
CA TYR A 60 1.84 1.30 4.49
C TYR A 60 2.79 2.47 4.66
N VAL A 61 2.77 3.46 3.76
CA VAL A 61 3.50 4.73 3.94
C VAL A 61 3.06 5.41 5.23
N ASN A 62 1.75 5.56 5.45
CA ASN A 62 1.22 6.14 6.69
C ASN A 62 1.64 5.33 7.93
N LYS A 63 1.47 4.00 7.89
CA LYS A 63 1.92 3.11 8.98
C LYS A 63 3.40 3.25 9.30
N LEU A 64 4.24 3.37 8.28
CA LEU A 64 5.69 3.51 8.43
C LEU A 64 6.04 4.83 9.12
N LEU A 65 5.47 5.95 8.64
CA LEU A 65 5.68 7.28 9.23
C LEU A 65 5.17 7.37 10.67
N THR A 66 3.95 6.89 10.91
CA THR A 66 3.36 6.87 12.25
C THR A 66 4.17 6.00 13.20
N GLY A 67 4.49 4.76 12.81
CA GLY A 67 5.24 3.83 13.64
C GLY A 67 6.62 4.36 14.02
N TRP A 68 7.34 4.95 13.06
CA TRP A 68 8.64 5.57 13.34
C TRP A 68 8.55 6.80 14.24
N THR A 69 7.51 7.62 14.05
CA THR A 69 7.26 8.78 14.91
C THR A 69 7.06 8.37 16.36
N TYR A 70 6.27 7.31 16.62
CA TYR A 70 6.12 6.76 17.97
C TYR A 70 7.44 6.29 18.56
N VAL A 71 8.27 5.58 17.80
CA VAL A 71 9.60 5.16 18.27
C VAL A 71 10.44 6.36 18.69
N LYS A 72 10.52 7.41 17.86
CA LYS A 72 11.26 8.64 18.18
C LYS A 72 10.73 9.34 19.43
N VAL A 73 9.41 9.47 19.57
CA VAL A 73 8.76 10.09 20.73
C VAL A 73 9.10 9.32 22.00
N TYR A 74 8.96 8.00 21.99
CA TYR A 74 9.23 7.17 23.18
C TYR A 74 10.71 7.15 23.54
N ILE A 75 11.63 7.15 22.57
CA ILE A 75 13.07 7.31 22.85
C ILE A 75 13.36 8.66 23.52
N SER A 76 12.73 9.74 23.05
CA SER A 76 12.87 11.08 23.65
C SER A 76 12.31 11.13 25.07
N LEU A 77 11.12 10.57 25.29
CA LEU A 77 10.48 10.49 26.61
C LEU A 77 11.30 9.65 27.60
N ARG A 78 11.97 8.58 27.13
CA ARG A 78 12.89 7.81 27.95
C ARG A 78 14.06 8.66 28.42
N GLY A 79 14.64 9.48 27.54
CA GLY A 79 15.69 10.43 27.91
C GLY A 79 15.25 11.42 29.00
N GLN A 80 13.95 11.73 29.04
CA GLN A 80 13.30 12.56 30.06
C GLN A 80 12.84 11.77 31.30
N LYS A 81 13.11 10.46 31.37
CA LYS A 81 12.66 9.54 32.44
C LYS A 81 11.12 9.48 32.60
N ARG A 82 10.37 9.70 31.52
CA ARG A 82 8.89 9.72 31.52
C ARG A 82 8.24 8.40 31.09
N VAL A 83 9.02 7.49 30.53
CA VAL A 83 8.60 6.14 30.08
C VAL A 83 9.69 5.12 30.40
N THR A 84 9.32 3.85 30.53
CA THR A 84 10.25 2.75 30.81
C THR A 84 10.90 2.20 29.54
N ASP A 85 11.97 1.41 29.71
CA ASP A 85 12.60 0.69 28.60
C ASP A 85 11.65 -0.33 27.97
N GLU A 86 10.76 -0.95 28.74
CA GLU A 86 9.73 -1.86 28.22
C GLU A 86 8.78 -1.14 27.26
N GLU A 87 8.37 0.09 27.58
CA GLU A 87 7.50 0.90 26.73
C GLU A 87 8.18 1.28 25.41
N VAL A 88 9.48 1.62 25.45
CA VAL A 88 10.29 1.87 24.25
C VAL A 88 10.41 0.60 23.41
N ASN A 89 10.75 -0.53 24.03
CA ASN A 89 10.88 -1.82 23.38
C ASN A 89 9.57 -2.28 22.74
N HIS A 90 8.43 -1.96 23.37
CA HIS A 90 7.11 -2.23 22.81
C HIS A 90 6.89 -1.47 21.50
N GLN A 91 7.22 -0.16 21.45
CA GLN A 91 7.11 0.61 20.21
C GLN A 91 8.06 0.12 19.12
N ILE A 92 9.30 -0.21 19.48
CA ILE A 92 10.27 -0.79 18.55
C ILE A 92 9.74 -2.10 17.97
N LYS A 93 9.21 -3.01 18.80
CA LYS A 93 8.62 -4.27 18.36
C LYS A 93 7.44 -4.06 17.40
N ARG A 94 6.56 -3.09 17.68
CA ARG A 94 5.44 -2.74 16.78
C ARG A 94 5.95 -2.20 15.45
N PHE A 95 6.96 -1.35 15.47
CA PHE A 95 7.54 -0.79 14.25
C PHE A 95 8.22 -1.88 13.39
N LYS A 96 8.97 -2.79 14.01
CA LYS A 96 9.52 -3.97 13.32
C LYS A 96 8.45 -4.81 12.64
N LYS A 97 7.29 -5.01 13.29
CA LYS A 97 6.16 -5.72 12.67
C LYS A 97 5.68 -5.02 11.40
N THR A 98 5.61 -3.70 11.38
CA THR A 98 5.28 -2.92 10.18
C THR A 98 6.32 -3.13 9.07
N LEU A 99 7.62 -3.11 9.41
CA LEU A 99 8.70 -3.36 8.44
C LEU A 99 8.59 -4.76 7.81
N MET A 100 8.37 -5.79 8.62
CA MET A 100 8.15 -7.16 8.12
C MET A 100 6.91 -7.23 7.22
N GLN A 101 5.80 -6.59 7.60
CA GLN A 101 4.61 -6.54 6.74
C GLN A 101 4.89 -5.93 5.36
N ILE A 102 5.70 -4.87 5.30
CA ILE A 102 6.12 -4.26 4.03
C ILE A 102 6.98 -5.22 3.21
N GLN A 103 7.93 -5.90 3.85
CA GLN A 103 8.78 -6.87 3.16
C GLN A 103 8.00 -8.07 2.64
N ASP A 104 7.12 -8.64 3.45
CA ASP A 104 6.38 -9.86 3.09
C ASP A 104 5.31 -9.59 2.02
N ARG A 105 4.65 -8.42 2.09
CA ARG A 105 3.46 -8.13 1.27
C ARG A 105 3.74 -7.27 0.05
N LEU A 106 4.79 -6.46 0.10
CA LEU A 106 5.16 -5.54 -0.98
C LEU A 106 6.57 -5.82 -1.53
N HIS A 107 7.25 -6.85 -1.00
CA HIS A 107 8.56 -7.31 -1.48
C HIS A 107 9.66 -6.23 -1.46
N ILE A 108 9.48 -5.18 -0.66
CA ILE A 108 10.50 -4.14 -0.44
C ILE A 108 11.37 -4.58 0.74
N ARG A 109 12.68 -4.66 0.52
CA ARG A 109 13.63 -5.06 1.56
C ARG A 109 13.64 -4.04 2.70
N THR A 110 13.31 -4.49 3.91
CA THR A 110 13.32 -3.67 5.14
C THR A 110 14.10 -4.31 6.29
N ILE A 111 14.49 -5.58 6.16
CA ILE A 111 15.12 -6.37 7.22
C ILE A 111 16.43 -5.77 7.75
N HIS A 112 17.14 -4.98 6.94
CA HIS A 112 18.38 -4.29 7.34
C HIS A 112 18.15 -3.21 8.41
N LEU A 113 16.93 -2.70 8.56
CA LEU A 113 16.58 -1.75 9.63
C LEU A 113 16.42 -2.42 11.01
N ILE A 114 16.21 -3.74 11.06
CA ILE A 114 15.93 -4.46 12.33
C ILE A 114 17.10 -4.33 13.33
N PRO A 115 18.37 -4.59 12.94
CA PRO A 115 19.51 -4.43 13.84
C PRO A 115 19.75 -2.98 14.28
N LEU A 116 19.48 -2.00 13.40
CA LEU A 116 19.58 -0.58 13.73
C LEU A 116 18.59 -0.20 14.83
N LEU A 117 17.35 -0.68 14.71
CA LEU A 117 16.31 -0.49 15.73
C LEU A 117 16.64 -1.19 17.05
N ASP A 118 17.17 -2.41 17.02
CA ASP A 118 17.63 -3.11 18.24
C ASP A 118 18.72 -2.34 18.97
N SER A 119 19.57 -1.67 18.22
CA SER A 119 20.64 -0.88 18.82
C SER A 119 20.12 0.42 19.46
N LEU A 120 18.98 0.96 19.03
CA LEU A 120 18.33 2.13 19.64
C LEU A 120 17.65 1.79 20.98
N ALA A 121 17.19 0.55 21.14
CA ALA A 121 16.69 0.06 22.42
C ALA A 121 17.75 0.17 23.52
N LYS A 122 19.03 0.03 23.17
CA LYS A 122 20.16 0.09 24.12
C LYS A 122 20.65 1.51 24.42
N GLY A 123 20.18 2.51 23.67
CA GLY A 123 20.56 3.91 23.87
C GLY A 123 20.30 4.77 22.64
N ALA A 124 19.91 6.04 22.86
CA ALA A 124 19.65 6.97 21.78
C ALA A 124 20.97 7.41 21.12
N ASN A 125 21.06 7.30 19.79
CA ASN A 125 22.21 7.77 19.01
C ASN A 125 21.71 8.59 17.81
N GLY A 126 21.99 9.89 17.81
CA GLY A 126 21.53 10.81 16.77
C GLY A 126 21.96 10.42 15.36
N ARG A 127 23.16 9.86 15.19
CA ARG A 127 23.66 9.38 13.90
C ARG A 127 22.81 8.22 13.37
N LYS A 128 22.44 7.28 14.24
CA LYS A 128 21.57 6.14 13.87
C LYS A 128 20.15 6.58 13.56
N ILE A 129 19.64 7.58 14.28
CA ILE A 129 18.32 8.15 13.99
C ILE A 129 18.31 8.78 12.58
N ALA A 130 19.38 9.49 12.21
CA ALA A 130 19.53 10.05 10.86
C ALA A 130 19.59 8.94 9.80
N GLU A 131 20.41 7.93 10.00
CA GLU A 131 20.51 6.75 9.11
C GLU A 131 19.15 6.07 8.89
N ILE A 132 18.38 5.83 9.96
CA ILE A 132 17.04 5.24 9.85
C ILE A 132 16.06 6.18 9.14
N ASN A 133 16.18 7.50 9.31
CA ASN A 133 15.33 8.45 8.58
C ASN A 133 15.56 8.37 7.07
N ASP A 134 16.82 8.25 6.65
CA ASP A 134 17.17 8.16 5.24
C ASP A 134 16.68 6.83 4.64
N GLU A 135 16.88 5.72 5.35
CA GLU A 135 16.35 4.42 4.96
C GLU A 135 14.82 4.40 4.86
N ILE A 136 14.11 5.02 5.82
CA ILE A 136 12.65 5.17 5.76
C ILE A 136 12.23 5.99 4.53
N ARG A 137 12.99 7.05 4.20
CA ARG A 137 12.71 7.86 3.01
C ARG A 137 12.85 7.04 1.73
N GLU A 138 13.90 6.23 1.63
CA GLU A 138 14.09 5.34 0.47
C GLU A 138 13.00 4.27 0.39
N ILE A 139 12.57 3.70 1.52
CA ILE A 139 11.42 2.79 1.56
C ILE A 139 10.14 3.49 1.09
N ILE A 140 9.89 4.74 1.49
CA ILE A 140 8.71 5.50 1.03
C ILE A 140 8.78 5.74 -0.48
N LYS A 141 9.94 6.15 -1.01
CA LYS A 141 10.12 6.31 -2.46
C LYS A 141 9.86 4.98 -3.18
N ALA A 142 10.41 3.88 -2.67
CA ALA A 142 10.17 2.56 -3.21
C ALA A 142 8.67 2.20 -3.14
N LEU A 143 7.97 2.50 -2.05
CA LEU A 143 6.52 2.27 -1.94
C LEU A 143 5.71 3.12 -2.93
N LEU A 144 6.14 4.34 -3.24
CA LEU A 144 5.45 5.22 -4.17
C LEU A 144 5.70 4.86 -5.64
N VAL A 145 6.88 4.29 -5.94
CA VAL A 145 7.33 4.00 -7.31
C VAL A 145 7.28 2.51 -7.66
N ALA A 146 7.15 1.61 -6.67
CA ALA A 146 7.07 0.17 -6.91
C ALA A 146 5.96 -0.11 -7.93
N GLU A 147 6.37 -0.56 -9.11
CA GLU A 147 5.48 -1.17 -10.08
C GLU A 147 4.88 -2.39 -9.38
N VAL A 148 3.55 -2.41 -9.29
CA VAL A 148 2.87 -3.61 -8.80
C VAL A 148 3.17 -4.68 -9.84
N GLY A 149 4.05 -5.62 -9.50
CA GLY A 149 4.29 -6.80 -10.30
C GLY A 149 2.98 -7.56 -10.44
N GLY A 150 2.27 -7.35 -11.55
CA GLY A 150 1.42 -8.38 -12.08
C GLY A 150 2.34 -9.54 -12.43
N GLU A 151 2.14 -10.68 -11.76
CA GLU A 151 2.79 -11.94 -12.12
C GLU A 151 2.78 -12.07 -13.64
N SER A 152 3.98 -12.17 -14.22
CA SER A 152 4.21 -12.43 -15.65
C SER A 152 3.93 -13.89 -15.96
#